data_AF-A0AAW0CFA9-F1
#
_entry.id   AF-A0AAW0CFA9-F1
#
_cell.length_a   1.000
_cell.length_b   1.000
_cell.length_c   1.000
_cell.angle_alpha   90.00
_cell.angle_beta   90.00
_cell.angle_gamma   90.00
#
_symmetry.space_group_name_H-M   'P 1'
#
loop_
_entity.id
_entity.type
_entity.pdbx_description
1 polymer ?
#
loop_
_entity_poly.entity_id
_entity_poly.type
_entity_poly.pdbx_seq_one_letter_code
_entity_poly.pdbx_strand_id
1 'polypeptide(L)'
;FDELFREMAAYERLSQVPGVPKYFGVFGPLECAWAALIVQDAGVPVSWDSLDPDERNSVFEIALNIHRAGVHHGDLAPRNVVRDHNEGSIAIIDFGHASLKHTCHDHCAELLSLQQDLQML
;
A
#
# COMPACT_ATOMS: atom_id res chain seq x y z
N PHE A 1 -17.53 7.92 -3.27
CA PHE A 1 -16.71 8.54 -2.21
C PHE A 1 -16.29 7.55 -1.14
N ASP A 2 -17.03 6.46 -0.90
CA ASP A 2 -16.70 5.48 0.15
C ASP A 2 -15.29 4.88 0.04
N GLU A 3 -14.83 4.61 -1.18
CA GLU A 3 -13.46 4.16 -1.47
C GLU A 3 -12.42 5.23 -1.13
N LEU A 4 -12.63 6.48 -1.59
CA LEU A 4 -11.76 7.62 -1.31
C LEU A 4 -11.59 7.86 0.20
N PHE A 5 -12.67 7.82 0.98
CA PHE A 5 -12.60 8.06 2.43
C PHE A 5 -11.97 6.88 3.18
N ARG A 6 -12.10 5.67 2.66
CA ARG A 6 -11.43 4.49 3.19
C ARG A 6 -9.93 4.56 2.95
N GLU A 7 -9.53 4.89 1.72
CA GLU A 7 -8.13 5.10 1.35
C GLU A 7 -7.51 6.22 2.19
N MET A 8 -8.21 7.36 2.33
CA MET A 8 -7.81 8.45 3.19
C MET A 8 -7.52 7.98 4.62
N ALA A 9 -8.46 7.26 5.23
CA ALA A 9 -8.31 6.78 6.61
C ALA A 9 -7.19 5.74 6.75
N ALA A 10 -6.91 4.97 5.69
CA ALA A 10 -5.73 4.09 5.66
C ALA A 10 -4.43 4.89 5.66
N TYR A 11 -4.29 5.91 4.81
CA TYR A 11 -3.10 6.77 4.81
C TYR A 11 -2.90 7.52 6.13
N GLU A 12 -3.96 8.01 6.76
CA GLU A 12 -3.87 8.64 8.09
C GLU A 12 -3.31 7.65 9.13
N ARG A 13 -3.82 6.41 9.11
CA ARG A 13 -3.40 5.34 10.01
C ARG A 13 -1.96 4.90 9.76
N LEU A 14 -1.52 4.90 8.51
CA LEU A 14 -0.23 4.38 8.05
C LEU A 14 0.84 5.47 7.90
N SER A 15 0.57 6.71 8.32
CA SER A 15 1.45 7.87 8.10
C SER A 15 2.89 7.74 8.63
N GLN A 16 3.16 6.78 9.52
CA GLN A 16 4.49 6.50 10.08
C GLN A 16 5.08 5.15 9.63
N VAL A 17 4.42 4.45 8.70
CA VAL A 17 4.87 3.15 8.20
C VAL A 17 5.85 3.37 7.04
N PRO A 18 7.12 2.93 7.15
CA PRO A 18 8.06 3.00 6.04
C PRO A 18 7.54 2.24 4.82
N GLY A 19 7.75 2.79 3.63
CA GLY A 19 7.23 2.22 2.38
C GLY A 19 5.75 2.54 2.11
N VAL A 20 5.11 3.38 2.93
CA VAL A 20 3.82 3.99 2.60
C VAL A 20 4.04 5.46 2.21
N PRO A 21 3.56 5.91 1.05
CA PRO A 21 3.75 7.29 0.60
C PRO A 21 3.13 8.32 1.54
N LYS A 22 3.73 9.50 1.59
CA LYS A 22 3.18 10.61 2.38
C LYS A 22 1.82 11.04 1.82
N TYR A 23 0.85 11.16 2.71
CA TYR A 23 -0.47 11.72 2.44
C TYR A 23 -0.54 13.21 2.81
N PHE A 24 -1.13 14.01 1.92
CA PHE A 24 -1.21 15.47 2.07
C PHE A 24 -2.62 15.99 2.36
N GLY A 25 -3.66 15.21 2.06
CA GLY A 25 -5.04 15.65 2.26
C GLY A 25 -6.00 15.13 1.19
N VAL A 26 -7.30 15.32 1.45
CA VAL A 26 -8.36 15.24 0.44
C VAL A 26 -8.82 16.65 0.09
N PHE A 27 -8.89 16.95 -1.20
CA PHE A 27 -9.20 18.28 -1.73
C PHE A 27 -10.33 18.19 -2.74
N GLY A 28 -11.22 19.17 -2.75
CA GLY A 28 -12.33 19.26 -3.70
C GLY A 28 -13.12 20.55 -3.53
N PRO A 29 -13.97 20.91 -4.51
CA PRO A 29 -14.88 22.03 -4.38
C PRO A 29 -15.84 21.84 -3.20
N LEU A 30 -16.16 22.94 -2.51
CA LEU A 30 -17.12 22.96 -1.39
C LEU A 30 -18.50 22.41 -1.81
N GLU A 31 -18.86 22.57 -3.07
CA GLU A 31 -20.10 22.08 -3.67
C GLU A 31 -19.88 20.70 -4.33
N CYS A 32 -19.23 19.78 -3.61
CA CYS A 32 -19.21 18.31 -3.76
C CYS A 32 -19.23 17.68 -5.18
N ALA A 33 -18.71 18.35 -6.22
CA ALA A 33 -18.72 17.80 -7.57
C ALA A 33 -17.68 16.68 -7.77
N TRP A 34 -16.59 16.72 -7.01
CA TRP A 34 -15.51 15.73 -7.01
C TRP A 34 -14.63 15.92 -5.77
N ALA A 35 -13.81 14.93 -5.46
CA ALA A 35 -12.74 15.04 -4.47
C ALA A 35 -11.54 14.23 -4.96
N ALA A 36 -10.33 14.71 -4.63
CA ALA A 36 -9.07 14.10 -4.98
C ALA A 36 -8.25 13.89 -3.72
N LEU A 37 -7.64 12.71 -3.61
CA LEU A 37 -6.66 12.39 -2.59
C LEU A 37 -5.27 12.73 -3.14
N ILE A 38 -4.49 13.50 -2.37
CA ILE A 38 -3.15 13.93 -2.77
C ILE A 38 -2.13 13.18 -1.93
N VAL A 39 -1.27 12.42 -2.62
CA VAL A 39 -0.19 11.62 -2.05
C VAL A 39 1.12 11.90 -2.77
N GLN A 40 2.23 11.56 -2.12
CA GLN A 40 3.56 11.64 -2.68
C GLN A 40 3.67 10.73 -3.91
N ASP A 41 4.31 11.26 -4.97
CA ASP A 41 4.75 10.44 -6.08
C ASP A 41 5.82 9.46 -5.59
N ALA A 42 5.52 8.16 -5.68
CA ALA A 42 6.37 7.07 -5.23
C ALA A 42 6.91 6.23 -6.41
N GLY A 43 6.79 6.75 -7.64
CA GLY A 43 7.32 6.13 -8.85
C GLY A 43 6.30 5.27 -9.58
N VAL A 44 6.78 4.24 -10.27
CA VAL A 44 5.98 3.46 -11.23
C VAL A 44 5.72 2.03 -10.76
N PRO A 45 4.58 1.44 -11.16
CA PRO A 45 4.27 0.06 -10.85
C PRO A 45 5.36 -0.92 -11.30
N VAL A 46 5.58 -1.94 -10.48
CA VAL A 46 6.52 -3.03 -10.78
C VAL A 46 5.82 -4.20 -11.46
N SER A 47 6.64 -5.16 -11.93
CA SER A 47 6.20 -6.54 -12.18
C SER A 47 6.91 -7.42 -11.16
N TRP A 48 6.27 -8.48 -10.68
CA TRP A 48 6.93 -9.44 -9.77
C TRP A 48 8.22 -10.03 -10.36
N ASP A 49 8.22 -10.26 -11.68
CA ASP A 49 9.40 -10.77 -12.39
C ASP A 49 10.55 -9.76 -12.47
N SER A 50 10.29 -8.47 -12.25
CA SER A 50 11.31 -7.42 -12.27
C SER A 50 11.89 -7.10 -10.89
N LEU A 51 11.42 -7.78 -9.83
CA LEU A 51 11.93 -7.61 -8.48
C LEU A 51 13.11 -8.55 -8.21
N ASP A 52 14.21 -7.99 -7.73
CA ASP A 52 15.31 -8.77 -7.15
C ASP A 52 14.94 -9.33 -5.75
N PRO A 53 15.76 -10.22 -5.16
CA PRO A 53 15.47 -10.80 -3.85
C PRO A 53 15.34 -9.77 -2.71
N ASP A 54 16.12 -8.69 -2.72
CA ASP A 54 16.08 -7.67 -1.66
C ASP A 54 14.83 -6.79 -1.80
N GLU A 55 14.41 -6.51 -3.01
CA GLU A 55 13.15 -5.82 -3.28
C GLU A 55 11.94 -6.67 -2.89
N ARG A 56 11.94 -7.98 -3.17
CA ARG A 56 10.88 -8.90 -2.71
C ARG A 56 10.75 -8.89 -1.19
N ASN A 57 11.89 -8.98 -0.49
CA ASN A 57 11.93 -8.86 0.96
C ASN A 57 11.37 -7.50 1.42
N SER A 58 11.72 -6.42 0.74
CA SER A 58 11.24 -5.07 1.05
C SER A 58 9.71 -4.96 0.89
N VAL A 59 9.15 -5.46 -0.22
CA VAL A 59 7.69 -5.50 -0.45
C VAL A 59 7.00 -6.25 0.70
N PHE A 60 7.50 -7.43 1.05
CA PHE A 60 6.91 -8.26 2.09
C PHE A 60 6.99 -7.61 3.48
N GLU A 61 8.12 -7.00 3.83
CA GLU A 61 8.28 -6.28 5.10
C GLU A 61 7.36 -5.05 5.18
N ILE A 62 7.17 -4.31 4.09
CA ILE A 62 6.22 -3.18 4.07
C ILE A 62 4.80 -3.71 4.31
N ALA A 63 4.38 -4.78 3.62
CA ALA A 63 3.07 -5.40 3.81
C ALA A 63 2.86 -5.89 5.26
N LEU A 64 3.89 -6.51 5.86
CA LEU A 64 3.86 -6.94 7.24
C LEU A 64 3.71 -5.77 8.22
N ASN A 65 4.38 -4.64 7.96
CA ASN A 65 4.26 -3.45 8.79
C ASN A 65 2.89 -2.77 8.66
N ILE A 66 2.28 -2.79 7.46
CA ILE A 66 0.89 -2.37 7.26
C ILE A 66 -0.06 -3.24 8.11
N HIS A 67 0.14 -4.55 8.10
CA HIS A 67 -0.65 -5.50 8.91
C HIS A 67 -0.47 -5.28 10.42
N ARG A 68 0.77 -5.04 10.88
CA ARG A 68 1.09 -4.69 12.27
C ARG A 68 0.42 -3.38 12.72
N ALA A 69 0.18 -2.45 11.79
CA ALA A 69 -0.58 -1.22 12.07
C ALA A 69 -2.11 -1.46 12.14
N GLY A 70 -2.58 -2.70 11.94
CA GLY A 70 -3.98 -3.07 11.99
C GLY A 70 -4.73 -2.80 10.68
N VAL A 71 -4.00 -2.66 9.56
CA VAL A 71 -4.58 -2.46 8.23
C VAL A 71 -4.35 -3.70 7.38
N HIS A 72 -5.42 -4.19 6.75
CA HIS A 72 -5.35 -5.17 5.67
C HIS A 72 -5.54 -4.42 4.35
N HIS A 73 -4.66 -4.62 3.36
CA HIS A 73 -4.67 -3.80 2.15
C HIS A 73 -5.88 -4.12 1.24
N GLY A 74 -6.17 -5.41 1.06
CA GLY A 74 -7.29 -5.91 0.25
C GLY A 74 -6.99 -6.10 -1.24
N ASP A 75 -5.81 -5.70 -1.71
CA ASP A 75 -5.48 -5.68 -3.14
C ASP A 75 -3.96 -5.57 -3.39
N LEU A 76 -3.16 -6.40 -2.72
CA LEU A 76 -1.71 -6.44 -2.97
C LEU A 76 -1.42 -7.12 -4.31
N ALA A 77 -1.14 -6.30 -5.32
CA ALA A 77 -0.87 -6.71 -6.69
C ALA A 77 0.27 -5.85 -7.27
N PRO A 78 0.93 -6.26 -8.37
CA PRO A 78 2.07 -5.51 -8.92
C PRO A 78 1.75 -4.06 -9.24
N ARG A 79 0.50 -3.77 -9.66
CA ARG A 79 0.01 -2.42 -9.95
C ARG A 79 0.03 -1.47 -8.73
N ASN A 80 -0.01 -2.04 -7.53
CA ASN A 80 -0.09 -1.33 -6.24
C ASN A 80 1.24 -1.37 -5.48
N VAL A 81 2.30 -1.86 -6.13
CA VAL A 81 3.67 -1.80 -5.64
C VAL A 81 4.48 -0.99 -6.62
N VAL A 82 5.06 0.10 -6.15
CA VAL A 82 5.78 1.06 -7.00
C VAL A 82 7.25 1.13 -6.60
N ARG A 83 8.08 1.44 -7.59
CA ARG A 83 9.52 1.65 -7.44
C ARG A 83 9.85 3.09 -7.81
N ASP A 84 10.52 3.81 -6.90
CA ASP A 84 11.03 5.15 -7.15
C ASP A 84 12.09 5.09 -8.27
N HIS A 85 11.96 5.99 -9.25
CA HIS A 85 12.85 6.08 -10.41
C HIS A 85 14.31 6.40 -10.08
N ASN A 86 14.56 7.10 -8.98
CA ASN A 86 15.87 7.65 -8.64
C ASN A 86 16.58 6.83 -7.56
N GLU A 87 15.82 6.31 -6.60
CA GLU A 87 16.36 5.67 -5.39
C GLU A 87 16.15 4.16 -5.35
N GLY A 88 15.29 3.61 -6.23
CA GLY A 88 14.94 2.19 -6.23
C GLY A 88 14.16 1.74 -4.99
N SER A 89 13.69 2.68 -4.16
CA SER A 89 12.89 2.37 -2.98
C SER A 89 11.51 1.87 -3.39
N ILE A 90 11.03 0.86 -2.65
CA ILE A 90 9.71 0.26 -2.86
C ILE A 90 8.68 0.97 -1.98
N ALA A 91 7.50 1.20 -2.53
CA ALA A 91 6.32 1.61 -1.77
C ALA A 91 5.07 0.82 -2.15
N ILE A 92 4.12 0.74 -1.23
CA ILE A 92 2.79 0.17 -1.44
C ILE A 92 1.77 1.31 -1.47
N ILE A 93 0.93 1.34 -2.51
CA ILE A 93 -0.06 2.38 -2.80
C ILE A 93 -1.45 1.78 -2.97
N ASP A 94 -2.46 2.65 -3.12
CA ASP A 94 -3.86 2.30 -3.43
C ASP A 94 -4.56 1.48 -2.33
N PHE A 95 -4.97 2.17 -1.28
CA PHE A 95 -5.69 1.58 -0.16
C PHE A 95 -7.22 1.63 -0.32
N GLY A 96 -7.74 1.74 -1.56
CA GLY A 96 -9.18 1.79 -1.84
C GLY A 96 -9.96 0.56 -1.35
N HIS A 97 -9.27 -0.57 -1.16
CA HIS A 97 -9.83 -1.83 -0.67
C HIS A 97 -9.51 -2.13 0.81
N ALA A 98 -8.88 -1.20 1.53
CA ALA A 98 -8.32 -1.48 2.83
C ALA A 98 -9.35 -1.70 3.96
N SER A 99 -9.05 -2.62 4.87
CA SER A 99 -9.78 -2.79 6.13
C SER A 99 -8.95 -2.31 7.31
N LEU A 100 -9.47 -1.33 8.06
CA LEU A 100 -8.79 -0.68 9.19
C LEU A 100 -8.98 -1.37 10.54
N LYS A 101 -9.71 -2.49 10.57
CA LYS A 101 -9.97 -3.29 11.78
C LYS A 101 -9.30 -4.65 11.70
N HIS A 102 -8.17 -4.72 11.01
CA HIS A 102 -7.47 -5.97 10.83
C HIS A 102 -6.72 -6.37 12.11
N THR A 103 -6.83 -7.64 12.48
CA THR A 103 -5.96 -8.27 13.48
C THR A 103 -5.22 -9.39 12.76
N CYS A 104 -3.91 -9.20 12.56
CA CYS A 104 -3.08 -10.18 11.87
C CYS A 104 -2.80 -11.36 12.80
N HIS A 105 -2.92 -12.57 12.27
CA HIS A 105 -2.61 -13.82 12.96
C HIS A 105 -1.60 -14.61 12.14
N ASP A 106 -0.94 -15.59 12.75
CA ASP A 106 -0.16 -16.60 12.04
C ASP A 106 -1.11 -17.22 10.99
N HIS A 107 -0.78 -17.14 9.69
CA HIS A 107 -1.60 -17.52 8.52
C HIS A 107 -2.58 -16.45 7.97
N CYS A 108 -2.22 -15.17 8.03
CA CYS A 108 -2.96 -14.13 7.30
C CYS A 108 -2.97 -14.41 5.77
N ALA A 109 -4.17 -14.55 5.19
CA ALA A 109 -4.33 -14.97 3.80
C ALA A 109 -3.65 -14.02 2.79
N GLU A 110 -3.77 -12.71 2.98
CA GLU A 110 -3.12 -11.71 2.10
C GLU A 110 -1.59 -11.83 2.13
N LEU A 111 -0.98 -12.02 3.31
CA LEU A 111 0.47 -12.20 3.41
C LEU A 111 0.94 -13.53 2.81
N LEU A 112 0.17 -14.62 2.99
CA LEU A 112 0.50 -15.91 2.39
C LEU A 112 0.42 -15.87 0.86
N SER A 113 -0.63 -15.23 0.31
CA SER A 113 -0.75 -15.00 -1.13
C SER A 113 0.40 -14.15 -1.66
N LEU A 114 0.72 -13.05 -0.99
CA LEU A 114 1.86 -12.21 -1.37
C LEU A 114 3.19 -12.99 -1.35
N GLN A 115 3.43 -13.81 -0.33
CA GLN A 115 4.66 -14.61 -0.24
C GLN A 115 4.79 -15.59 -1.42
N GLN A 116 3.68 -16.20 -1.84
CA GLN A 116 3.62 -17.08 -3.02
C GLN A 116 3.90 -16.30 -4.31
N ASP A 117 3.26 -15.14 -4.48
CA ASP A 117 3.43 -14.29 -5.65
C ASP A 117 4.86 -13.77 -5.81
N LEU A 118 5.52 -13.45 -4.69
CA LEU A 118 6.92 -13.04 -4.64
C LEU A 118 7.90 -14.24 -4.73
N GLN A 119 7.40 -15.48 -4.79
CA GLN A 119 8.18 -16.71 -4.87
C GLN A 119 9.20 -16.83 -3.72
N MET A 120 8.80 -16.45 -2.51
CA MET A 120 9.65 -16.48 -1.31
C MET A 120 9.50 -17.80 -0.52
N LEU A 121 9.37 -18.92 -1.25
CA LEU A 121 9.16 -20.28 -0.74
C LEU A 121 10.24 -21.23 -1.25
#